data_AF-A0A3P7EE22-F1
#
_entry.id   AF-A0A3P7EE22-F1
#
_cell.length_a   1.000
_cell.length_b   1.000
_cell.length_c   1.000
_cell.angle_alpha   90.00
_cell.angle_beta   90.00
_cell.angle_gamma   90.00
#
_symmetry.space_group_name_H-M   'P 1'
#
loop_
_entity.id
_entity.type
_entity.pdbx_description
1 polymer ?
#
loop_
_entity_poly.entity_id
_entity_poly.type
_entity_poly.pdbx_seq_one_letter_code
_entity_poly.pdbx_strand_id
1 'polypeptide(L)'
;MKYFTAWTSIPCQNTKCVDNEPSVRCCFDPIISIKYGETAPPISLCKKCAEMIESDDKITTIPICMPLSASNNVVCQNKGCESSKRLAIGICFSEDCIRSHQYVPLRLCQECLDALHSVNCKEHINHRSMKCAWGTELERDIVEAIVKLLKETSANLEGSETEGKRPKWLRQLEGGHTLGRDIDKMADERRALSRFGIWLLATICPPVPEARPVLSLIKNLNIS
;
A
#
# COMPACT_ATOMS: atom_id res chain seq x y z
N MET A 1 -15.66 12.93 -9.20
CA MET A 1 -14.29 13.08 -8.68
C MET A 1 -14.37 13.18 -7.17
N LYS A 2 -14.06 12.10 -6.43
CA LYS A 2 -13.92 12.19 -4.97
C LYS A 2 -12.51 12.72 -4.71
N TYR A 3 -12.43 13.87 -4.06
CA TYR A 3 -11.16 14.41 -3.58
C TYR A 3 -10.50 13.34 -2.70
N PHE A 4 -9.27 12.95 -3.01
CA PHE A 4 -8.42 12.33 -2.02
C PHE A 4 -8.25 13.38 -0.91
N THR A 5 -9.03 13.27 0.16
CA THR A 5 -8.74 14.00 1.38
C THR A 5 -7.38 13.48 1.84
N ALA A 6 -6.34 14.30 1.68
CA ALA A 6 -5.08 14.06 2.35
C ALA A 6 -5.38 13.82 3.83
N TRP A 7 -4.62 12.93 4.47
CA TRP A 7 -4.78 12.70 5.91
C TRP A 7 -4.71 14.04 6.64
N THR A 8 -5.76 14.36 7.38
CA THR A 8 -5.83 15.54 8.22
C THR A 8 -5.60 15.12 9.66
N SER A 9 -4.74 15.87 10.37
CA SER A 9 -4.52 15.62 11.78
C SER A 9 -5.83 15.72 12.56
N ILE A 10 -6.11 14.70 13.37
CA ILE A 10 -7.25 14.70 14.28
C ILE A 10 -6.92 15.70 15.40
N PRO A 11 -7.73 16.74 15.65
CA PRO A 11 -7.51 17.63 16.79
C PRO A 11 -7.70 16.86 18.10
N CYS A 12 -7.09 17.33 19.18
CA CYS A 12 -7.29 16.76 20.51
C CYS A 12 -8.79 16.67 20.85
N GLN A 13 -9.26 15.51 21.30
CA GLN A 13 -10.67 15.26 21.65
C GLN A 13 -10.96 15.44 23.15
N ASN A 14 -9.97 15.86 23.94
CA ASN A 14 -10.21 16.22 25.32
C ASN A 14 -11.02 17.52 25.39
N THR A 15 -12.21 17.48 25.99
CA THR A 15 -13.13 18.63 26.10
C THR A 15 -12.57 19.81 26.89
N LYS A 16 -11.53 19.57 27.70
CA LYS A 16 -10.81 20.60 28.46
C LYS A 16 -9.54 21.09 27.78
N CYS A 17 -9.23 20.61 26.57
CA CYS A 17 -8.06 21.05 25.83
C CYS A 17 -8.25 22.48 25.31
N VAL A 18 -7.39 23.40 25.75
CA VAL A 18 -7.45 24.81 25.30
C VAL A 18 -6.83 24.98 23.91
N ASP A 19 -5.74 24.25 23.65
CA ASP A 19 -4.91 24.48 22.46
C ASP A 19 -5.46 23.79 21.20
N ASN A 20 -6.34 22.78 21.34
CA ASN A 20 -6.83 21.94 20.23
C ASN A 20 -5.72 21.39 19.29
N GLU A 21 -4.54 21.16 19.87
CA GLU A 21 -3.35 20.68 19.16
C GLU A 21 -3.59 19.33 18.44
N PRO A 22 -2.81 19.03 17.38
CA PRO A 22 -2.74 17.72 16.77
C PRO A 22 -2.65 16.57 17.77
N SER A 23 -3.51 15.57 17.61
CA SER A 23 -3.45 14.34 18.37
C SER A 23 -2.23 13.51 17.97
N VAL A 24 -1.47 13.05 18.97
CA VAL A 24 -0.28 12.20 18.81
C VAL A 24 -0.33 10.95 19.68
N ARG A 25 -1.38 10.82 20.49
CA ARG A 25 -1.67 9.70 21.37
C ARG A 25 -3.13 9.32 21.24
N CYS A 26 -3.46 8.06 21.52
CA CYS A 26 -4.83 7.61 21.66
C CYS A 26 -4.97 6.68 22.87
N CYS A 27 -6.20 6.55 23.37
CA CYS A 27 -6.53 5.63 24.44
C CYS A 27 -7.83 4.89 24.10
N PHE A 28 -7.85 3.57 24.29
CA PHE A 28 -9.01 2.72 24.03
C PHE A 28 -9.87 2.47 25.27
N ASP A 29 -9.45 2.95 26.44
CA ASP A 29 -10.19 2.78 27.69
C ASP A 29 -11.50 3.61 27.65
N PRO A 30 -12.69 2.96 27.73
CA PRO A 30 -13.96 3.66 27.75
C PRO A 30 -14.11 4.66 28.90
N ILE A 31 -13.50 4.38 30.07
CA ILE A 31 -13.59 5.26 31.25
C ILE A 31 -12.95 6.62 30.94
N ILE A 32 -11.82 6.60 30.21
CA ILE A 32 -11.07 7.80 29.82
C ILE A 32 -11.84 8.59 28.78
N SER A 33 -12.44 7.92 27.79
CA SER A 33 -13.34 8.55 26.81
C SER A 33 -14.51 9.25 27.48
N ILE A 34 -15.13 8.65 28.50
CA ILE A 34 -16.25 9.25 29.26
C ILE A 34 -15.78 10.43 30.11
N LYS A 35 -14.61 10.31 30.76
CA LYS A 35 -14.11 11.31 31.71
C LYS A 35 -13.56 12.57 31.03
N TYR A 36 -12.92 12.42 29.88
CA TYR A 36 -12.21 13.52 29.20
C TYR A 36 -12.77 13.89 27.83
N GLY A 37 -13.59 13.04 27.20
CA GLY A 37 -14.12 13.27 25.86
C GLY A 37 -15.64 13.18 25.80
N GLU A 38 -16.17 13.28 24.57
CA GLU A 38 -17.58 13.05 24.23
C GLU A 38 -17.73 12.01 23.10
N THR A 39 -16.65 11.26 22.84
CA THR A 39 -16.59 10.30 21.73
C THR A 39 -16.34 8.90 22.28
N ALA A 40 -16.88 7.89 21.60
CA ALA A 40 -16.56 6.50 21.89
C ALA A 40 -15.05 6.26 21.68
N PRO A 41 -14.44 5.27 22.37
CA PRO A 41 -13.05 4.92 22.13
C PRO A 41 -12.74 4.59 20.65
N PRO A 42 -11.51 4.85 20.18
CA PRO A 42 -10.42 5.49 20.94
C PRO A 42 -10.57 7.00 21.03
N ILE A 43 -10.24 7.58 22.21
CA ILE A 43 -10.06 9.03 22.34
C ILE A 43 -8.67 9.43 21.84
N SER A 44 -8.60 10.41 20.94
CA SER A 44 -7.38 10.98 20.37
C SER A 44 -6.95 12.22 21.15
N LEU A 45 -5.67 12.28 21.54
CA LEU A 45 -5.14 13.24 22.50
C LEU A 45 -3.87 13.88 21.97
N CYS A 46 -3.74 15.20 22.16
CA CYS A 46 -2.45 15.88 21.99
C CYS A 46 -1.46 15.45 23.09
N LYS A 47 -0.18 15.76 22.90
CA LYS A 47 0.89 15.34 23.82
C LYS A 47 0.61 15.74 25.27
N LYS A 48 0.25 17.01 25.50
CA LYS A 48 0.00 17.56 26.85
C LYS A 48 -1.18 16.86 27.54
N CYS A 49 -2.30 16.68 26.82
CA CYS A 49 -3.48 16.04 27.37
C CYS A 49 -3.25 14.55 27.66
N ALA A 50 -2.47 13.86 26.82
CA ALA A 50 -2.10 12.48 27.07
C ALA A 50 -1.24 12.33 28.32
N GLU A 51 -0.17 13.13 28.46
CA GLU A 51 0.72 13.11 29.63
C GLU A 51 -0.05 13.39 30.94
N MET A 52 -1.01 14.33 30.91
CA MET A 52 -1.89 14.62 32.05
C MET A 52 -2.78 13.43 32.42
N ILE A 53 -3.39 12.76 31.44
CA ILE A 53 -4.26 11.61 31.69
C ILE A 53 -3.44 10.41 32.20
N GLU A 54 -2.25 10.18 31.65
CA GLU A 54 -1.33 9.15 32.10
C GLU A 54 -0.91 9.36 33.57
N SER A 55 -0.70 10.62 33.98
CA SER A 55 -0.40 10.95 35.38
C SER A 55 -1.61 10.81 36.31
N ASP A 56 -2.77 11.31 35.88
CA ASP A 56 -3.97 11.40 36.73
C ASP A 56 -4.64 10.04 36.94
N ASP A 57 -4.78 9.26 35.87
CA ASP A 57 -5.50 7.98 35.88
C ASP A 57 -4.58 6.75 35.89
N LYS A 58 -3.26 6.96 35.87
CA LYS A 58 -2.24 5.88 35.87
C LYS A 58 -2.43 4.87 34.74
N ILE A 59 -2.87 5.36 33.58
CA ILE A 59 -3.01 4.57 32.36
C ILE A 59 -1.79 4.77 31.45
N THR A 60 -1.69 3.97 30.39
CA THR A 60 -0.71 4.17 29.31
C THR A 60 -1.47 4.50 28.03
N THR A 61 -1.16 5.63 27.40
CA THR A 61 -1.69 5.95 26.07
C THR A 61 -0.80 5.35 24.98
N ILE A 62 -1.40 5.12 23.82
CA ILE A 62 -0.71 4.52 22.67
C ILE A 62 -0.34 5.65 21.71
N PRO A 63 0.92 5.75 21.25
CA PRO A 63 1.28 6.72 20.23
C PRO A 63 0.56 6.45 18.90
N ILE A 64 0.07 7.52 18.28
CA ILE A 64 -0.53 7.45 16.95
C ILE A 64 0.59 7.33 15.92
N CYS A 65 0.49 6.30 15.07
CA CYS A 65 1.37 6.16 13.91
C CYS A 65 1.11 7.32 12.92
N MET A 66 2.14 8.10 12.63
CA MET A 66 2.06 9.25 11.73
C MET A 66 2.05 8.81 10.27
N PRO A 67 1.44 9.57 9.36
CA PRO A 67 1.41 9.20 7.95
C PRO A 67 2.82 9.18 7.33
N LEU A 68 3.03 8.25 6.39
CA LEU A 68 4.18 8.28 5.51
C LEU A 68 4.12 9.52 4.61
N SER A 69 5.27 10.14 4.36
CA SER A 69 5.35 11.19 3.34
C SER A 69 4.89 10.65 1.99
N ALA A 70 4.08 11.41 1.26
CA ALA A 70 3.67 11.08 -0.11
C ALA A 70 4.82 11.17 -1.15
N SER A 71 6.05 11.40 -0.71
CA SER A 71 7.20 11.42 -1.61
C SER A 71 7.40 10.05 -2.25
N ASN A 72 7.65 10.04 -3.55
CA ASN A 72 7.91 8.82 -4.34
C ASN A 72 9.29 8.20 -4.06
N ASN A 73 9.93 8.55 -2.94
CA ASN A 73 11.24 8.02 -2.63
C ASN A 73 11.12 6.58 -2.10
N VAL A 74 11.40 5.61 -2.95
CA VAL A 74 11.39 4.18 -2.62
C VAL A 74 12.70 3.70 -1.97
N VAL A 75 13.52 4.61 -1.44
CA VAL A 75 14.83 4.28 -0.83
C VAL A 75 14.71 4.06 0.68
N CYS A 76 15.58 3.23 1.23
CA CYS A 76 15.76 2.99 2.66
C CYS A 76 15.98 4.29 3.44
N GLN A 77 15.22 4.48 4.52
CA GLN A 77 15.25 5.65 5.39
C GLN A 77 16.20 5.51 6.58
N ASN A 78 16.84 4.35 6.77
CA ASN A 78 17.88 4.22 7.78
C ASN A 78 19.06 5.14 7.42
N LYS A 79 19.32 6.13 8.27
CA LYS A 79 20.39 7.13 8.08
C LYS A 79 21.78 6.48 8.04
N GLY A 80 21.98 5.37 8.76
CA GLY A 80 23.22 4.58 8.76
C GLY A 80 23.23 3.43 7.74
N CYS A 81 22.38 3.46 6.71
CA CYS A 81 22.36 2.39 5.72
C CYS A 81 23.64 2.39 4.87
N GLU A 82 24.39 1.28 4.93
CA GLU A 82 25.61 1.01 4.14
C GLU A 82 25.37 0.05 2.96
N SER A 83 24.14 -0.46 2.82
CA SER A 83 23.80 -1.38 1.73
C SER A 83 24.01 -0.74 0.36
N SER A 84 24.62 -1.50 -0.56
CA SER A 84 24.70 -1.14 -1.98
C SER A 84 23.32 -1.14 -2.65
N LYS A 85 22.37 -1.93 -2.14
CA LYS A 85 20.99 -2.04 -2.64
C LYS A 85 20.02 -1.32 -1.70
N ARG A 86 19.96 0.01 -1.83
CA ARG A 86 19.16 0.85 -0.94
C ARG A 86 17.65 0.86 -1.25
N LEU A 87 17.17 0.11 -2.24
CA LEU A 87 15.74 0.03 -2.53
C LEU A 87 15.00 -0.54 -1.31
N ALA A 88 13.98 0.18 -0.87
CA ALA A 88 13.14 -0.29 0.21
C ALA A 88 12.21 -1.40 -0.25
N ILE A 89 12.10 -2.43 0.57
CA ILE A 89 11.28 -3.61 0.29
C ILE A 89 10.23 -3.86 1.38
N GLY A 90 10.31 -3.09 2.47
CA GLY A 90 9.38 -3.20 3.57
C GLY A 90 9.30 -1.94 4.41
N ILE A 91 8.24 -1.88 5.20
CA ILE A 91 7.88 -0.77 6.07
C ILE A 91 7.52 -1.36 7.44
N CYS A 92 8.15 -0.88 8.50
CA CYS A 92 7.81 -1.25 9.86
C CYS A 92 6.91 -0.19 10.51
N PHE A 93 5.86 -0.64 11.18
CA PHE A 93 4.89 0.17 11.92
C PHE A 93 4.99 -0.05 13.44
N SER A 94 5.86 -0.96 13.89
CA SER A 94 6.08 -1.22 15.31
C SER A 94 6.58 0.03 16.02
N GLU A 95 5.97 0.35 17.16
CA GLU A 95 6.34 1.51 17.99
C GLU A 95 7.84 1.55 18.25
N ASP A 96 8.44 0.40 18.59
CA ASP A 96 9.85 0.28 18.91
C ASP A 96 10.75 0.71 17.74
N CYS A 97 10.32 0.47 16.50
CA CYS A 97 11.07 0.86 15.30
C CYS A 97 10.84 2.32 14.91
N ILE A 98 9.63 2.84 15.08
CA ILE A 98 9.24 4.16 14.57
C ILE A 98 9.45 5.27 15.60
N ARG A 99 9.67 4.95 16.88
CA ARG A 99 9.88 5.93 17.97
C ARG A 99 11.02 6.90 17.64
N SER A 100 12.16 6.39 17.15
CA SER A 100 13.30 7.23 16.71
C SER A 100 13.04 7.99 15.41
N HIS A 101 11.94 7.68 14.71
CA HIS A 101 11.53 8.29 13.46
C HIS A 101 10.26 9.14 13.61
N GLN A 102 10.05 9.73 14.79
CA GLN A 102 8.89 10.59 15.10
C GLN A 102 7.55 9.88 14.84
N TYR A 103 7.49 8.58 15.08
CA TYR A 103 6.34 7.72 14.84
C TYR A 103 5.86 7.67 13.38
N VAL A 104 6.69 8.07 12.42
CA VAL A 104 6.46 7.82 10.99
C VAL A 104 6.93 6.40 10.67
N PRO A 105 6.15 5.58 9.93
CA PRO A 105 6.54 4.23 9.53
C PRO A 105 7.92 4.19 8.87
N LEU A 106 8.73 3.24 9.28
CA LEU A 106 10.13 3.18 8.89
C LEU A 106 10.30 2.30 7.65
N ARG A 107 10.66 2.93 6.52
CA ARG A 107 10.87 2.27 5.24
C ARG A 107 12.32 1.79 5.09
N LEU A 108 12.55 0.50 4.82
CA LEU A 108 13.87 -0.12 4.89
C LEU A 108 14.19 -1.02 3.68
N CYS A 109 15.46 -1.07 3.29
CA CYS A 109 15.99 -2.10 2.39
C CYS A 109 16.13 -3.45 3.09
N GLN A 110 16.38 -4.51 2.33
CA GLN A 110 16.45 -5.89 2.85
C GLN A 110 17.44 -6.01 4.02
N GLU A 111 18.69 -5.57 3.85
CA GLU A 111 19.73 -5.69 4.89
C GLU A 111 19.36 -4.95 6.18
N CYS A 112 18.88 -3.70 6.08
CA CYS A 112 18.46 -2.94 7.25
C CYS A 112 17.23 -3.54 7.94
N LEU A 113 16.29 -4.07 7.15
CA LEU A 113 15.06 -4.66 7.66
C LEU A 113 15.33 -5.97 8.40
N ASP A 114 16.26 -6.78 7.88
CA ASP A 114 16.66 -8.03 8.53
C ASP A 114 17.52 -7.75 9.76
N ALA A 115 18.47 -6.82 9.68
CA ALA A 115 19.28 -6.41 10.83
C ALA A 115 18.41 -5.92 11.99
N LEU A 116 17.44 -5.03 11.71
CA LEU A 116 16.52 -4.48 12.71
C LEU A 116 15.69 -5.55 13.43
N HIS A 117 15.32 -6.62 12.72
CA HIS A 117 14.45 -7.68 13.24
C HIS A 117 15.18 -8.98 13.58
N SER A 118 16.49 -9.06 13.38
CA SER A 118 17.31 -10.24 13.73
C SER A 118 17.52 -10.39 15.24
N VAL A 119 17.57 -9.27 15.96
CA VAL A 119 17.86 -9.23 17.40
C VAL A 119 16.56 -9.21 18.23
N ASN A 120 15.47 -8.69 17.67
CA ASN A 120 14.22 -8.48 18.41
C ASN A 120 13.23 -9.62 18.11
N CYS A 121 12.93 -10.47 19.10
CA CYS A 121 11.97 -11.57 18.97
C CYS A 121 10.49 -11.14 19.04
N LYS A 122 10.20 -9.85 19.19
CA LYS A 122 8.81 -9.37 19.21
C LYS A 122 8.25 -9.37 17.79
N GLU A 123 7.01 -9.82 17.63
CA GLU A 123 6.28 -9.68 16.37
C GLU A 123 6.08 -8.20 16.06
N HIS A 124 6.84 -7.70 15.08
CA HIS A 124 6.66 -6.36 14.59
C HIS A 124 5.65 -6.35 13.46
N ILE A 125 4.71 -5.42 13.50
CA ILE A 125 3.84 -5.13 12.35
C ILE A 125 4.73 -4.57 11.24
N ASN A 126 4.99 -5.37 10.22
CA ASN A 126 5.77 -4.99 9.07
C ASN A 126 5.04 -5.36 7.79
N HIS A 127 5.04 -4.45 6.83
CA HIS A 127 4.59 -4.69 5.48
C HIS A 127 5.81 -5.00 4.62
N ARG A 128 5.82 -6.13 3.93
CA ARG A 128 6.86 -6.52 2.96
C ARG A 128 6.22 -6.77 1.61
N SER A 129 6.95 -6.51 0.54
CA SER A 129 6.55 -6.97 -0.79
C SER A 129 6.48 -8.49 -0.81
N MET A 130 5.37 -9.02 -1.32
CA MET A 130 5.23 -10.44 -1.59
C MET A 130 6.21 -10.85 -2.71
N LYS A 131 6.89 -11.98 -2.53
CA LYS A 131 7.84 -12.52 -3.52
C LYS A 131 7.18 -13.54 -4.46
N CYS A 132 6.21 -14.29 -3.94
CA CYS A 132 5.48 -15.31 -4.66
C CYS A 132 4.08 -15.44 -4.05
N ALA A 133 3.05 -15.49 -4.89
CA ALA A 133 1.67 -15.70 -4.48
C ALA A 133 1.33 -17.19 -4.30
N TRP A 134 2.03 -18.07 -5.01
CA TRP A 134 1.77 -19.52 -4.98
C TRP A 134 2.02 -20.11 -3.59
N GLY A 135 1.08 -20.92 -3.12
CA GLY A 135 1.12 -21.57 -1.80
C GLY A 135 0.82 -20.63 -0.63
N THR A 136 0.46 -19.37 -0.90
CA THR A 136 0.04 -18.43 0.16
C THR A 136 -1.48 -18.46 0.33
N GLU A 137 -1.97 -18.06 1.51
CA GLU A 137 -3.42 -17.87 1.75
C GLU A 137 -4.05 -16.83 0.81
N LEU A 138 -3.24 -15.93 0.25
CA LEU A 138 -3.66 -14.87 -0.66
C LEU A 138 -3.66 -15.30 -2.13
N GLU A 139 -3.23 -16.53 -2.47
CA GLU A 139 -3.07 -16.98 -3.85
C GLU A 139 -4.33 -16.72 -4.68
N ARG A 140 -5.49 -17.14 -4.16
CA ARG A 140 -6.79 -16.98 -4.82
C ARG A 140 -7.14 -15.51 -5.04
N ASP A 141 -6.96 -14.69 -4.01
CA ASP A 141 -7.33 -13.27 -4.04
C ASP A 141 -6.45 -12.48 -5.01
N ILE A 142 -5.17 -12.84 -5.08
CA ILE A 142 -4.20 -12.25 -6.00
C ILE A 142 -4.52 -12.63 -7.44
N VAL A 143 -4.78 -13.91 -7.71
CA VAL A 143 -5.19 -14.36 -9.06
C VAL A 143 -6.49 -13.68 -9.47
N GLU A 144 -7.48 -13.60 -8.58
CA GLU A 144 -8.74 -12.92 -8.82
C GLU A 144 -8.53 -11.42 -9.13
N ALA A 145 -7.68 -10.73 -8.37
CA ALA A 145 -7.33 -9.33 -8.58
C ALA A 145 -6.64 -9.11 -9.93
N ILE A 146 -5.67 -9.97 -10.30
CA ILE A 146 -4.98 -9.92 -11.60
C ILE A 146 -5.99 -10.09 -12.73
N VAL A 147 -6.88 -11.10 -12.65
CA VAL A 147 -7.90 -11.32 -13.68
C VAL A 147 -8.82 -10.11 -13.82
N LYS A 148 -9.26 -9.49 -12.72
CA LYS A 148 -10.07 -8.27 -12.75
C LYS A 148 -9.31 -7.11 -13.41
N LEU A 149 -8.06 -6.87 -13.04
CA LEU A 149 -7.20 -5.84 -13.64
C LEU A 149 -7.00 -6.04 -15.15
N LEU A 150 -6.84 -7.28 -15.60
CA LEU A 150 -6.71 -7.60 -17.02
C LEU A 150 -8.03 -7.37 -17.77
N LYS A 151 -9.17 -7.68 -17.13
CA LYS A 151 -10.52 -7.46 -17.69
C LYS A 151 -10.88 -5.99 -17.86
N GLU A 152 -10.30 -5.07 -17.08
CA GLU A 152 -10.53 -3.62 -17.25
C GLU A 152 -10.17 -3.11 -18.66
N THR A 153 -9.26 -3.78 -19.37
CA THR A 153 -8.98 -3.48 -20.79
C THR A 153 -9.77 -4.36 -21.76
N SER A 154 -10.25 -5.54 -21.35
CA SER A 154 -11.02 -6.45 -22.21
C SER A 154 -12.47 -6.04 -22.43
N ALA A 155 -13.08 -5.26 -21.54
CA ALA A 155 -14.41 -4.69 -21.79
C ALA A 155 -14.45 -3.85 -23.09
N ASN A 156 -13.32 -3.26 -23.50
CA ASN A 156 -13.18 -2.57 -24.79
C ASN A 156 -13.00 -3.53 -25.99
N LEU A 157 -12.67 -4.80 -25.75
CA LEU A 157 -12.58 -5.86 -26.76
C LEU A 157 -13.95 -6.51 -26.99
N GLU A 158 -14.69 -6.79 -25.93
CA GLU A 158 -16.01 -7.45 -26.00
C GLU A 158 -17.12 -6.52 -26.52
N GLY A 159 -17.06 -5.21 -26.27
CA GLY A 159 -17.99 -4.25 -26.90
C GLY A 159 -17.85 -4.12 -28.43
N SER A 160 -16.84 -4.78 -29.01
CA SER A 160 -16.55 -4.81 -30.44
C SER A 160 -16.87 -6.17 -31.06
N GLU A 161 -18.01 -6.78 -30.70
CA GLU A 161 -18.56 -7.95 -31.42
C GLU A 161 -19.02 -7.60 -32.86
N THR A 162 -18.95 -6.33 -33.28
CA THR A 162 -19.00 -5.99 -34.70
C THR A 162 -17.69 -6.39 -35.40
N GLU A 163 -17.70 -7.60 -35.93
CA GLU A 163 -16.79 -8.14 -36.95
C GLU A 163 -15.30 -7.86 -36.73
N GLY A 164 -14.63 -8.66 -35.89
CA GLY A 164 -13.22 -9.05 -36.05
C GLY A 164 -12.15 -7.95 -36.19
N LYS A 165 -12.51 -6.68 -36.07
CA LYS A 165 -11.62 -5.54 -36.33
C LYS A 165 -10.94 -5.20 -35.02
N ARG A 166 -9.74 -5.77 -34.88
CA ARG A 166 -8.73 -5.43 -33.88
C ARG A 166 -8.79 -3.93 -33.53
N PRO A 167 -8.95 -3.55 -32.24
CA PRO A 167 -9.18 -2.17 -31.85
C PRO A 167 -8.10 -1.22 -32.41
N LYS A 168 -8.50 -0.02 -32.84
CA LYS A 168 -7.62 1.01 -33.41
C LYS A 168 -6.41 1.31 -32.51
N TRP A 169 -6.61 1.32 -31.19
CA TRP A 169 -5.56 1.58 -30.20
C TRP A 169 -4.51 0.46 -30.15
N LEU A 170 -4.91 -0.81 -30.32
CA LEU A 170 -4.00 -1.95 -30.31
C LEU A 170 -3.08 -1.90 -31.54
N ARG A 171 -3.64 -1.54 -32.71
CA ARG A 171 -2.86 -1.29 -33.94
C ARG A 171 -1.87 -0.12 -33.77
N GLN A 172 -2.27 0.94 -33.06
CA GLN A 172 -1.40 2.10 -32.81
C GLN A 172 -0.23 1.78 -31.86
N LEU A 173 -0.44 0.91 -30.86
CA LEU A 173 0.60 0.47 -29.93
C LEU A 173 1.68 -0.39 -30.61
N GLU A 174 1.27 -1.32 -31.47
CA GLU A 174 2.19 -2.13 -32.27
C GLU A 174 2.97 -1.29 -33.28
N GLY A 175 2.35 -0.23 -33.80
CA GLY A 175 2.97 0.69 -34.76
C GLY A 175 3.97 1.68 -34.15
N GLY A 176 4.29 1.60 -32.85
CA GLY A 176 5.29 2.46 -32.20
C GLY A 176 4.94 3.95 -32.15
N HIS A 177 3.69 4.33 -32.44
CA HIS A 177 3.27 5.72 -32.43
C HIS A 177 2.99 6.21 -31.01
N THR A 178 3.62 7.32 -30.63
CA THR A 178 3.14 8.15 -29.50
C THR A 178 1.74 8.62 -29.86
N LEU A 179 0.72 8.10 -29.14
CA LEU A 179 -0.68 8.42 -29.41
C LEU A 179 -0.87 9.95 -29.39
N GLY A 180 -1.07 10.53 -30.57
CA GLY A 180 -1.27 11.95 -30.76
C GLY A 180 -2.54 12.44 -30.06
N ARG A 181 -2.33 13.40 -29.15
CA ARG A 181 -3.18 14.53 -28.75
C ARG A 181 -4.58 14.34 -28.14
N ASP A 182 -5.25 13.20 -28.20
CA ASP A 182 -6.49 13.01 -27.39
C ASP A 182 -6.53 11.59 -26.82
N ILE A 183 -5.68 11.35 -25.82
CA ILE A 183 -5.77 10.13 -25.04
C ILE A 183 -7.00 10.29 -24.14
N ASP A 184 -8.06 9.52 -24.42
CA ASP A 184 -9.16 9.34 -23.47
C ASP A 184 -8.55 8.88 -22.13
N LYS A 185 -8.64 9.75 -21.13
CA LYS A 185 -8.08 9.55 -19.80
C LYS A 185 -8.60 8.27 -19.16
N MET A 186 -9.86 7.91 -19.39
CA MET A 186 -10.43 6.64 -18.89
C MET A 186 -9.80 5.44 -19.57
N ALA A 187 -9.56 5.52 -20.89
CA ALA A 187 -8.86 4.48 -21.61
C ALA A 187 -7.39 4.34 -21.17
N ASP A 188 -6.73 5.43 -20.79
CA ASP A 188 -5.36 5.40 -20.27
C ASP A 188 -5.28 4.83 -18.85
N GLU A 189 -6.19 5.22 -17.96
CA GLU A 189 -6.30 4.65 -16.61
C GLU A 189 -6.57 3.14 -16.68
N ARG A 190 -7.49 2.69 -17.54
CA ARG A 190 -7.74 1.25 -17.77
C ARG A 190 -6.51 0.52 -18.31
N ARG A 191 -5.76 1.12 -19.24
CA ARG A 191 -4.50 0.56 -19.75
C ARG A 191 -3.42 0.49 -18.66
N ALA A 192 -3.33 1.49 -17.81
CA ALA A 192 -2.41 1.51 -16.67
C ALA A 192 -2.74 0.37 -15.69
N LEU A 193 -4.02 0.14 -15.38
CA LEU A 193 -4.48 -0.97 -14.55
C LEU A 193 -4.17 -2.35 -15.17
N SER A 194 -4.39 -2.52 -16.48
CA SER A 194 -4.04 -3.78 -17.15
C SER A 194 -2.53 -4.03 -17.17
N ARG A 195 -1.71 -3.00 -17.45
CA ARG A 195 -0.25 -3.08 -17.34
C ARG A 195 0.19 -3.44 -15.92
N PHE A 196 -0.47 -2.89 -14.91
CA PHE A 196 -0.23 -3.24 -13.52
C PHE A 196 -0.60 -4.70 -13.23
N GLY A 197 -1.72 -5.20 -13.77
CA GLY A 197 -2.08 -6.62 -13.69
C GLY A 197 -1.03 -7.55 -14.32
N ILE A 198 -0.49 -7.19 -15.49
CA ILE A 198 0.61 -7.92 -16.15
C ILE A 198 1.87 -7.89 -15.27
N TRP A 199 2.21 -6.73 -14.71
CA TRP A 199 3.36 -6.58 -13.83
C TRP A 199 3.22 -7.46 -12.58
N LEU A 200 2.04 -7.50 -11.95
CA LEU A 200 1.76 -8.40 -10.84
C LEU A 200 1.96 -9.86 -11.28
N LEU A 201 1.31 -10.30 -12.36
CA LEU A 201 1.48 -11.67 -12.87
C LEU A 201 2.96 -12.05 -13.04
N ALA A 202 3.75 -11.18 -13.67
CA ALA A 202 5.17 -11.45 -13.93
C ALA A 202 6.05 -11.44 -12.68
N THR A 203 5.69 -10.65 -11.65
CA THR A 203 6.54 -10.44 -10.47
C THR A 203 6.19 -11.32 -9.29
N ILE A 204 4.90 -11.63 -9.10
CA ILE A 204 4.42 -12.39 -7.94
C ILE A 204 3.80 -13.73 -8.29
N CYS A 205 3.50 -14.00 -9.56
CA CYS A 205 2.98 -15.29 -10.03
C CYS A 205 3.94 -15.92 -11.05
N PRO A 206 5.18 -16.27 -10.65
CA PRO A 206 6.16 -16.85 -11.56
C PRO A 206 5.62 -18.15 -12.20
N PRO A 207 6.08 -18.52 -13.40
CA PRO A 207 5.66 -19.77 -14.01
C PRO A 207 6.06 -20.95 -13.11
N VAL A 208 5.08 -21.80 -12.78
CA VAL A 208 5.32 -23.08 -12.08
C VAL A 208 5.53 -24.20 -13.10
N PRO A 209 6.34 -25.22 -12.83
CA PRO A 209 6.61 -26.32 -13.77
C PRO A 209 5.34 -27.02 -14.29
N GLU A 210 4.30 -27.10 -13.47
CA GLU A 210 3.01 -27.69 -13.79
C GLU A 210 2.17 -26.82 -14.72
N ALA A 211 2.45 -25.51 -14.77
CA ALA A 211 1.89 -24.61 -15.75
C ALA A 211 2.56 -24.94 -17.09
N ARG A 212 1.89 -25.78 -17.90
CA ARG A 212 2.36 -26.15 -19.24
C ARG A 212 2.94 -24.93 -19.96
N PRO A 213 4.16 -25.00 -20.53
CA PRO A 213 4.77 -23.85 -21.17
C PRO A 213 3.85 -23.30 -22.26
N VAL A 214 3.59 -21.99 -22.22
CA VAL A 214 2.71 -21.24 -23.14
C VAL A 214 3.01 -21.52 -24.62
N LEU A 215 4.21 -22.03 -24.94
CA LEU A 215 4.58 -22.52 -26.26
C LEU A 215 3.60 -23.56 -26.85
N SER A 216 2.83 -24.31 -26.05
CA SER A 216 1.81 -25.21 -26.60
C SER A 216 0.54 -24.49 -27.09
N LEU A 217 0.20 -23.33 -26.53
CA LEU A 217 -0.95 -22.53 -27.01
C LEU A 217 -0.62 -21.83 -28.33
N ILE A 218 0.62 -21.41 -28.52
CA ILE A 218 1.07 -20.80 -29.79
C ILE A 218 1.20 -21.86 -30.89
N LYS A 219 1.68 -23.08 -30.56
CA LYS A 219 1.75 -24.18 -31.55
C LYS A 219 0.38 -24.71 -32.00
N ASN A 220 -0.66 -24.58 -31.18
CA ASN A 220 -2.01 -25.03 -31.55
C ASN A 220 -2.84 -23.96 -32.28
N LEU A 221 -2.34 -22.73 -32.36
CA LEU A 221 -2.84 -21.73 -33.33
C LEU A 221 -1.96 -21.78 -34.57
N ASN A 222 -1.97 -22.94 -35.26
CA ASN A 222 -1.48 -23.05 -36.64
C ASN A 222 -2.32 -22.13 -37.52
N ILE A 223 -1.88 -20.89 -37.67
CA ILE A 223 -2.26 -19.99 -38.75
C ILE A 223 -1.17 -20.14 -39.81
N SER A 224 -1.29 -21.18 -40.61
CA SER A 224 -0.76 -21.32 -41.96
C SER A 224 -1.43 -22.52 -42.62
#